data_AF-A0A1Z8R915-F1
#
_entry.id   AF-A0A1Z8R915-F1
#
_cell.length_a   1.000
_cell.length_b   1.000
_cell.length_c   1.000
_cell.angle_alpha   90.00
_cell.angle_beta   90.00
_cell.angle_gamma   90.00
#
_symmetry.space_group_name_H-M   'P 1'
#
loop_
_entity.id
_entity.type
_entity.pdbx_description
1 polymer ?
#
loop_
_entity_poly.entity_id
_entity_poly.type
_entity_poly.pdbx_seq_one_letter_code
_entity_poly.pdbx_strand_id
1 'polypeptide(L)' 'MRSNSGSLYAEIEYKVADDGRVRRSGAVGGDIPTWRTTAIRGRLENLKYRSRFEGGEPIETEGLVHVQPYRSGSLS' A
#
# COMPACT_ATOMS: atom_id res chain seq x y z
N MET A 1 21.15 -12.99 16.61
CA MET A 1 20.19 -12.09 15.92
C MET A 1 18.95 -12.02 16.79
N ARG A 2 18.57 -10.82 17.23
CA ARG A 2 17.38 -10.63 18.08
C ARG A 2 16.13 -10.96 17.27
N SER A 3 15.30 -11.85 17.78
CA SER A 3 13.94 -12.08 17.30
C SER A 3 13.17 -10.78 17.49
N ASN A 4 13.05 -9.97 16.43
CA ASN A 4 12.19 -8.80 16.46
C ASN A 4 10.76 -9.32 16.46
N SER A 5 10.10 -9.29 17.62
CA SER A 5 8.66 -9.53 17.78
C SER A 5 7.82 -8.39 17.17
N GLY A 6 8.34 -7.75 16.13
CA GLY A 6 7.72 -6.66 15.41
C GLY A 6 6.88 -7.24 14.28
N SER A 7 5.60 -6.87 14.25
CA SER A 7 4.71 -7.15 13.13
C SER A 7 5.40 -6.80 11.82
N LEU A 8 5.50 -7.75 10.91
CA LEU A 8 5.95 -7.47 9.54
C LEU A 8 4.90 -6.58 8.87
N TYR A 9 5.33 -5.48 8.24
CA TYR A 9 4.43 -4.58 7.52
C TYR A 9 5.11 -3.90 6.33
N ALA A 10 4.31 -3.34 5.42
CA ALA A 10 4.72 -2.40 4.39
C ALA A 10 3.76 -1.22 4.36
N GLU A 11 4.32 -0.02 4.25
CA GLU A 11 3.57 1.21 4.01
C GLU A 11 3.81 1.66 2.59
N ILE A 12 2.72 1.78 1.84
CA ILE A 12 2.73 2.14 0.43
C ILE A 12 1.85 3.36 0.25
N GLU A 13 2.48 4.47 -0.13
CA GLU A 13 1.79 5.65 -0.62
C GLU A 13 1.40 5.43 -2.07
N TYR A 14 0.25 5.97 -2.45
CA TYR A 14 -0.25 5.88 -3.81
C TYR A 14 -1.16 7.06 -4.13
N LYS A 15 -1.35 7.29 -5.43
CA LYS A 15 -2.27 8.30 -5.93
C LYS A 15 -3.34 7.64 -6.79
N VAL A 16 -4.60 7.94 -6.55
CA VAL A 16 -5.69 7.56 -7.44
C VAL A 16 -5.92 8.71 -8.42
N ALA A 17 -5.80 8.41 -9.71
CA ALA A 17 -6.08 9.37 -10.77
C ALA A 17 -7.60 9.61 -10.93
N ASP A 18 -7.95 10.61 -11.74
CA ASP A 18 -9.33 10.97 -12.12
C ASP A 18 -10.14 9.78 -12.70
N ASP A 19 -9.47 8.87 -13.41
CA ASP A 19 -10.03 7.63 -13.96
C ASP A 19 -10.25 6.50 -12.91
N GLY A 20 -9.89 6.76 -11.65
CA GLY A 20 -10.01 5.84 -10.53
C GLY A 20 -8.88 4.82 -10.46
N ARG A 21 -7.86 4.88 -11.32
CA ARG A 21 -6.72 3.96 -11.29
C ARG A 21 -5.64 4.43 -10.34
N VAL A 22 -5.00 3.49 -9.68
CA VAL A 22 -3.80 3.77 -8.89
C VAL A 22 -2.62 4.07 -9.81
N ARG A 23 -1.96 5.20 -9.55
CA ARG A 23 -0.71 5.64 -10.18
C ARG A 23 0.25 6.09 -9.09
N ARG A 24 1.54 6.20 -9.43
CA ARG A 24 2.61 6.68 -8.52
C ARG A 24 2.60 5.96 -7.15
N SER A 25 2.56 4.63 -7.16
CA SER A 25 2.73 3.85 -5.93
C SER A 25 4.20 3.89 -5.48
N GLY A 26 4.46 4.04 -4.19
CA GLY A 26 5.81 4.09 -3.62
C GLY A 26 5.85 3.50 -2.22
N ALA A 27 6.88 2.72 -1.91
CA ALA A 27 7.08 2.21 -0.55
C ALA A 27 7.74 3.30 0.30
N VAL A 28 7.11 3.66 1.41
CA VAL A 28 7.60 4.72 2.32
C VAL A 28 8.04 4.20 3.68
N GLY A 29 7.70 2.95 3.99
CA GLY A 29 8.10 2.28 5.22
C GLY A 29 7.83 0.78 5.16
N GLY A 30 8.34 0.05 6.14
CA GLY A 30 8.06 -1.37 6.31
C GLY A 30 9.29 -2.21 6.64
N ASP A 31 9.02 -3.30 7.34
CA ASP A 31 10.01 -4.26 7.81
C ASP A 31 9.98 -5.57 7.01
N ILE A 32 9.55 -5.52 5.74
CA ILE A 32 9.52 -6.67 4.84
C ILE A 32 10.51 -6.56 3.68
N PRO A 33 10.95 -7.71 3.11
CA PRO A 33 11.85 -7.70 1.96
C PRO A 33 11.30 -6.93 0.75
N THR A 34 12.17 -6.18 0.06
CA THR A 34 11.80 -5.32 -1.08
C THR A 34 11.01 -6.05 -2.17
N TRP A 35 11.32 -7.32 -2.46
CA TRP A 35 10.59 -8.11 -3.47
C TRP A 35 9.12 -8.35 -3.10
N ARG A 36 8.79 -8.48 -1.80
CA ARG A 36 7.41 -8.55 -1.31
C ARG A 36 6.72 -7.22 -1.52
N THR A 37 7.41 -6.12 -1.19
CA THR A 37 6.90 -4.76 -1.38
C THR A 37 6.59 -4.46 -2.84
N THR A 38 7.47 -4.87 -3.77
CA THR A 38 7.23 -4.77 -5.23
C THR A 38 5.99 -5.55 -5.66
N ALA A 39 5.80 -6.78 -5.15
CA ALA A 39 4.61 -7.57 -5.46
C ALA A 39 3.31 -6.93 -4.94
N ILE A 40 3.34 -6.32 -3.75
CA ILE A 40 2.19 -5.60 -3.19
C ILE A 40 1.89 -4.34 -4.01
N ARG A 41 2.92 -3.56 -4.38
CA ARG A 41 2.79 -2.39 -5.25
C ARG A 41 2.15 -2.75 -6.60
N GLY A 42 2.65 -3.79 -7.25
CA GLY A 42 2.08 -4.26 -8.53
C GLY A 42 0.61 -4.69 -8.41
N ARG A 43 0.19 -5.24 -7.26
CA ARG A 43 -1.24 -5.51 -7.01
C ARG A 43 -2.05 -4.22 -6.82
N LEU A 44 -1.54 -3.27 -6.04
CA LEU A 44 -2.19 -1.97 -5.81
C LEU A 44 -2.39 -1.19 -7.12
N GLU A 45 -1.40 -1.19 -8.01
CA GLU A 45 -1.47 -0.51 -9.32
C GLU A 45 -2.55 -1.10 -10.25
N ASN A 46 -2.95 -2.35 -10.03
CA ASN A 46 -4.03 -2.99 -10.77
C ASN A 46 -5.43 -2.75 -10.14
N LEU A 47 -5.50 -2.12 -8.97
CA LEU A 47 -6.79 -1.80 -8.35
C LEU A 47 -7.44 -0.58 -9.01
N LYS A 48 -8.77 -0.63 -9.10
CA LYS A 48 -9.60 0.49 -9.51
C LYS A 48 -10.46 0.94 -8.34
N TYR A 49 -10.29 2.19 -7.94
CA TYR A 49 -11.08 2.85 -6.93
C TYR A 49 -12.17 3.69 -7.58
N ARG A 50 -13.20 4.04 -6.79
CA ARG A 50 -14.20 5.01 -7.23
C ARG A 50 -13.55 6.40 -7.22
N SER A 51 -13.60 7.09 -8.34
CA SER A 51 -13.12 8.48 -8.45
C SER A 51 -13.87 9.36 -7.44
N ARG A 52 -13.14 10.26 -6.80
CA ARG A 52 -13.75 11.34 -6.01
C ARG A 52 -14.06 12.51 -6.92
N PHE A 53 -15.14 13.21 -6.61
CA PHE A 53 -15.57 14.39 -7.33
C PHE A 53 -15.65 15.56 -6.36
N GLU A 54 -15.17 16.73 -6.80
CA GLU A 54 -15.28 17.98 -6.07
C GLU A 54 -15.78 19.04 -7.06
N GLY A 55 -16.91 19.69 -6.75
CA GLY A 55 -17.55 20.62 -7.68
C GLY A 55 -18.09 20.00 -8.97
N GLY A 56 -18.22 18.67 -9.04
CA GLY A 56 -18.68 17.94 -10.24
C GLY A 56 -17.56 17.44 -11.15
N GLU A 57 -16.32 17.87 -10.91
CA GLU A 57 -15.14 17.40 -11.64
C GLU A 57 -14.44 16.26 -10.88
N PRO A 58 -13.93 15.23 -11.58
CA PRO A 58 -13.13 14.19 -10.95
C PRO A 58 -11.79 14.76 -10.48
N ILE A 59 -11.41 14.44 -9.25
CA ILE A 59 -10.15 14.90 -8.66
C ILE A 59 -9.22 13.73 -8.36
N GLU A 60 -7.92 13.98 -8.48
CA GLU A 60 -6.91 13.03 -8.03
C GLU A 60 -6.86 13.00 -6.50
N THR A 61 -6.60 11.83 -5.92
CA THR A 61 -6.55 11.65 -4.46
C THR A 61 -5.30 10.89 -4.03
N GLU A 62 -4.71 11.32 -2.93
CA GLU A 62 -3.58 10.62 -2.29
C GLU A 62 -4.12 9.63 -1.25
N GLY A 63 -3.46 8.49 -1.12
CA GLY A 63 -3.79 7.46 -0.16
C GLY A 63 -2.55 6.77 0.39
N LEU A 64 -2.68 6.25 1.60
CA LEU A 64 -1.67 5.42 2.27
C LEU A 64 -2.31 4.06 2.58
N VAL A 65 -1.71 2.98 2.09
CA VAL A 65 -2.07 1.62 2.52
C VAL A 65 -1.00 1.09 3.46
N HIS A 66 -1.41 0.74 4.68
CA HIS A 66 -0.60 -0.07 5.58
C HIS A 66 -0.99 -1.55 5.40
N VAL A 67 -0.05 -2.37 4.92
CA VAL A 67 -0.24 -3.81 4.69
C VAL A 67 0.57 -4.59 5.70
N GLN A 68 -0.10 -5.34 6.58
CA GLN A 68 0.55 -6.23 7.54
C GLN A 68 0.42 -7.69 7.06
N PRO A 69 1.50 -8.33 6.54
CA PRO A 69 1.36 -9.68 5.98
C PRO A 69 0.99 -10.73 7.03
N TYR A 70 1.46 -10.62 8.28
CA TYR A 70 1.19 -11.60 9.34
C TYR A 70 1.32 -10.99 10.75
N ARG A 71 0.57 -11.53 11.73
CA ARG A 71 0.99 -11.45 13.14
C ARG A 71 2.21 -12.36 13.29
N SER A 72 3.28 -11.86 13.90
CA SER A 72 4.36 -12.73 14.40
C SER A 72 3.81 -13.54 15.58
N GLY A 73 2.98 -14.53 15.30
CA GLY A 73 2.63 -15.55 16.28
C GLY A 73 3.90 -16.36 16.52
N SER A 74 4.42 -16.32 17.75
CA SER A 74 5.32 -17.36 18.22
C SER A 74 4.61 -18.69 18.01
N LEU A 75 5.07 -19.47 17.04
CA LEU A 75 4.78 -20.90 17.02
C LEU A 75 5.53 -21.47 18.23
N SER A 76 4.83 -21.51 19.36
CA SER A 76 5.18 -22.26 20.57
C SER A 76 5.08 -23.74 20.32
#